data_AF-A0A3D0YRW1-F1
#
_entry.id   AF-A0A3D0YRW1-F1
#
_cell.length_a   1.000
_cell.length_b   1.000
_cell.length_c   1.000
_cell.angle_alpha   90.00
_cell.angle_beta   90.00
_cell.angle_gamma   90.00
#
_symmetry.space_group_name_H-M   'P 1'
#
loop_
_entity.id
_entity.type
_entity.pdbx_description
1 polymer ?
#
loop_
_entity_poly.entity_id
_entity_poly.type
_entity_poly.pdbx_seq_one_letter_code
_entity_poly.pdbx_strand_id
1 'polypeptide(L)'
;IHTTSLIRREYFPGFDEAIHKLQDWDLWLTMLERGQFGVWIPEYLFLAIPHRGGISTWIPGIFYRIPWIRLGLRMRAVERFQIAERIIKKKHHLN
;
A
#
# COMPACT_ATOMS: atom_id res chain seq x y z
N ILE A 1 7.48 3.63 -4.95
CA ILE A 1 6.35 2.76 -5.40
C ILE A 1 6.96 1.69 -6.28
N HIS A 2 6.67 0.41 -6.05
CA HIS A 2 7.16 -0.64 -6.92
C HIS A 2 6.19 -0.78 -8.10
N THR A 3 6.58 -0.29 -9.27
CA THR A 3 5.80 -0.38 -10.52
C THR A 3 6.29 -1.54 -11.38
N THR A 4 6.59 -2.67 -10.76
CA THR A 4 7.17 -3.85 -11.43
C THR A 4 6.11 -4.82 -11.95
N SER A 5 4.84 -4.62 -11.56
CA SER A 5 3.70 -5.32 -12.17
C SER A 5 3.39 -4.71 -13.53
N LEU A 6 3.33 -5.55 -14.56
CA LEU A 6 2.97 -5.10 -15.92
C LEU A 6 1.48 -4.76 -15.96
N ILE A 7 1.15 -3.55 -16.43
CA ILE A 7 -0.22 -3.06 -16.56
C ILE A 7 -0.43 -2.60 -18.00
N ARG A 8 -1.58 -2.95 -18.58
CA ARG A 8 -2.02 -2.40 -19.87
C ARG A 8 -2.23 -0.90 -19.74
N ARG A 9 -1.66 -0.12 -20.67
CA ARG A 9 -1.69 1.35 -20.60
C ARG A 9 -3.11 1.90 -20.49
N GLU A 10 -4.03 1.34 -21.26
CA GLU A 10 -5.45 1.70 -21.30
C GLU A 10 -6.19 1.46 -19.97
N TYR A 11 -5.65 0.59 -19.10
CA TYR A 11 -6.23 0.27 -17.80
C TYR A 11 -5.55 0.96 -16.64
N PHE A 12 -4.43 1.66 -16.86
CA PHE A 12 -3.72 2.36 -15.80
C PHE A 12 -4.49 3.64 -15.39
N PRO A 13 -5.04 3.72 -14.17
CA PRO A 13 -5.83 4.87 -13.73
C PRO A 13 -4.98 6.09 -13.33
N GLY A 14 -3.65 5.96 -13.27
CA GLY A 14 -2.78 6.92 -12.61
C GLY A 14 -2.64 6.67 -11.11
N PHE A 15 -1.72 7.39 -10.46
CA PHE A 15 -1.61 7.41 -9.00
C PHE A 15 -2.34 8.64 -8.44
N ASP A 16 -3.06 8.45 -7.35
CA ASP A 16 -3.67 9.54 -6.60
C ASP A 16 -2.61 10.28 -5.76
N GLU A 17 -2.33 11.54 -6.12
CA GLU A 17 -1.31 12.36 -5.46
C GLU A 17 -1.65 12.70 -4.00
N ALA A 18 -2.92 12.61 -3.59
CA ALA A 18 -3.33 12.81 -2.22
C ALA A 18 -2.96 11.62 -1.29
N ILE A 19 -2.60 10.47 -1.88
CA ILE A 19 -2.29 9.25 -1.13
C ILE A 19 -0.78 9.11 -0.97
N HIS A 20 -0.31 9.35 0.26
CA HIS A 20 1.12 9.32 0.58
C HIS A 20 1.64 7.96 1.05
N LYS A 21 0.77 6.98 1.32
CA LYS A 21 1.13 5.61 1.67
C LYS A 21 0.02 4.67 1.21
N LEU A 22 0.38 3.44 0.83
CA LEU A 22 -0.51 2.44 0.22
C LEU A 22 -1.00 2.84 -1.19
N GLN A 23 -0.14 3.51 -1.97
CA GLN A 23 -0.46 3.92 -3.36
C GLN A 23 -0.68 2.74 -4.30
N ASP A 24 0.05 1.65 -4.07
CA ASP A 24 -0.12 0.38 -4.79
C ASP A 24 -1.49 -0.24 -4.50
N TRP A 25 -1.91 -0.26 -3.24
CA TRP A 25 -3.24 -0.72 -2.87
C TRP A 25 -4.35 0.12 -3.51
N ASP A 26 -4.22 1.44 -3.47
CA ASP A 26 -5.17 2.35 -4.14
C ASP A 26 -5.29 2.05 -5.64
N LEU A 27 -4.15 1.89 -6.31
CA LEU A 27 -4.07 1.56 -7.73
C LEU A 27 -4.83 0.24 -8.02
N TRP A 28 -4.55 -0.81 -7.27
CA TRP A 28 -5.15 -2.13 -7.50
C TRP A 28 -6.64 -2.16 -7.18
N LEU A 29 -7.07 -1.54 -6.09
CA LEU A 29 -8.48 -1.46 -5.72
C LEU A 29 -9.26 -0.64 -6.75
N THR A 30 -8.71 0.47 -7.23
CA THR A 30 -9.30 1.28 -8.31
C THR A 30 -9.45 0.45 -9.60
N MET A 31 -8.45 -0.37 -9.94
CA MET A 31 -8.54 -1.24 -11.12
C MET A 31 -9.59 -2.35 -10.95
N LEU A 32 -9.69 -2.95 -9.75
CA LEU A 32 -10.70 -3.95 -9.41
C LEU A 32 -12.12 -3.36 -9.50
N GLU A 33 -12.34 -2.15 -9.00
CA GLU A 33 -13.62 -1.43 -9.12
C GLU A 33 -14.02 -1.18 -10.58
N ARG A 34 -13.03 -1.03 -11.47
CA ARG A 34 -13.23 -0.92 -12.93
C ARG A 34 -13.37 -2.26 -13.65
N GLY A 35 -13.54 -3.36 -12.91
CA GLY A 35 -13.71 -4.71 -13.45
C GLY A 35 -12.43 -5.32 -14.02
N GLN A 36 -11.26 -4.74 -13.73
CA GLN A 36 -9.98 -5.28 -14.18
C GLN A 36 -9.41 -6.27 -13.17
N PHE A 37 -8.70 -7.28 -13.64
CA PHE A 37 -8.05 -8.29 -12.79
C PHE A 37 -6.62 -8.57 -13.25
N GLY A 38 -5.80 -9.06 -12.34
CA GLY A 38 -4.42 -9.48 -12.59
C GLY A 38 -4.30 -11.00 -12.68
N VAL A 39 -3.20 -11.46 -13.27
CA VAL A 39 -2.79 -12.88 -13.26
C VAL A 39 -1.49 -12.98 -12.47
N TRP A 40 -1.44 -13.94 -11.55
CA TRP A 40 -0.22 -14.28 -10.82
C TRP A 40 0.64 -15.22 -11.65
N ILE A 41 1.89 -14.85 -11.90
CA ILE A 41 2.87 -15.69 -12.58
C ILE A 41 3.82 -16.25 -11.50
N PRO A 42 3.84 -17.57 -11.26
CA PRO A 42 4.62 -18.17 -10.19
C PRO A 42 6.12 -18.32 -10.56
N GLU A 43 6.74 -17.23 -11.02
CA GLU A 43 8.12 -17.18 -11.50
C GLU A 43 8.87 -15.93 -11.02
N TYR A 44 10.20 -16.02 -10.94
CA TYR A 44 11.06 -14.89 -10.61
C TYR A 44 11.41 -14.08 -11.86
N LEU A 45 10.58 -13.08 -12.21
CA LEU A 45 10.74 -12.31 -13.44
C LEU A 45 11.74 -11.15 -13.36
N PHE A 46 12.11 -10.71 -12.16
CA PHE A 46 13.06 -9.61 -11.97
C PHE A 46 13.71 -9.64 -10.59
N LEU A 47 14.86 -8.98 -10.47
CA LEU A 47 15.54 -8.70 -9.20
C LEU A 47 15.27 -7.26 -8.77
N ALA A 48 14.70 -7.06 -7.59
CA ALA A 48 14.55 -5.73 -7.00
C ALA A 48 15.79 -5.36 -6.19
N ILE A 49 16.47 -4.26 -6.56
CA ILE A 49 17.60 -3.71 -5.82
C ILE A 49 17.12 -2.46 -5.07
N PRO A 50 16.80 -2.56 -3.76
CA PRO A 50 16.31 -1.42 -3.00
C PRO A 50 17.42 -0.40 -2.74
N HIS A 51 17.12 0.88 -2.94
CA HIS A 51 18.00 1.96 -2.51
C HIS A 51 17.99 2.09 -0.98
N ARG A 52 19.12 2.54 -0.40
CA ARG A 52 19.18 2.91 1.02
C ARG A 52 18.39 4.20 1.25
N GLY A 53 17.32 4.13 2.05
CA GLY A 53 16.44 5.25 2.35
C GLY A 53 15.12 5.18 1.58
N GLY A 54 14.06 4.70 2.24
CA GLY A 54 12.72 4.59 1.68
C GLY A 54 11.67 5.29 2.55
N ILE A 55 10.47 5.46 1.99
CA ILE A 55 9.33 6.11 2.67
C ILE A 55 8.83 5.29 3.88
N SER A 56 9.02 3.96 3.83
CA SER A 56 8.54 3.04 4.85
C SER A 56 9.70 2.45 5.64
N THR A 57 9.59 2.55 6.96
CA THR A 57 10.44 1.81 7.91
C THR A 57 9.79 0.45 8.15
N TRP A 58 10.57 -0.63 8.08
CA TRP A 58 10.08 -1.95 8.44
C TRP A 58 9.82 -2.02 9.95
N ILE A 59 8.66 -2.57 10.33
CA ILE A 59 8.24 -2.74 11.72
C ILE A 59 7.60 -4.13 11.84
N PRO A 60 7.86 -4.88 12.93
CA PRO A 60 7.23 -6.19 13.12
C PRO A 60 5.70 -6.11 13.12
N GLY A 61 5.05 -7.08 12.49
CA GLY A 61 3.58 -7.09 12.32
C GLY A 61 2.78 -6.95 13.62
N ILE A 62 3.29 -7.49 14.73
CA ILE A 62 2.65 -7.40 16.05
C ILE A 62 2.49 -5.95 16.54
N PHE A 63 3.37 -5.04 16.13
CA PHE A 63 3.34 -3.64 16.56
C PHE A 63 2.12 -2.89 16.01
N TYR A 64 1.53 -3.34 14.90
CA TYR A 64 0.31 -2.73 14.38
C TYR A 64 -0.93 -3.12 15.19
N ARG A 65 -0.85 -4.21 15.98
CA ARG A 65 -1.94 -4.72 16.82
C ARG A 65 -1.91 -4.16 18.25
N ILE A 66 -0.76 -3.65 18.69
CA ILE A 66 -0.59 -3.11 20.04
C ILE A 66 -1.22 -1.72 20.14
N PRO A 67 -2.06 -1.44 21.16
CA PRO A 67 -2.69 -0.14 21.34
C PRO A 67 -1.72 0.85 22.01
N TRP A 68 -0.66 1.26 21.31
CA TRP A 68 0.40 2.14 21.84
C TRP A 68 -0.12 3.37 22.57
N ILE A 69 -1.16 4.02 22.03
CA ILE A 69 -1.79 5.20 22.62
C ILE A 69 -2.33 4.91 24.03
N ARG A 70 -2.93 3.72 24.25
CA ARG A 70 -3.42 3.31 25.58
C ARG A 70 -2.29 3.03 26.56
N LEU A 71 -1.10 2.70 26.06
CA LEU A 71 0.12 2.49 26.85
C LEU A 71 0.90 3.80 27.07
N GLY A 72 0.36 4.95 26.65
CA GLY A 72 1.04 6.25 26.76
C GLY A 72 2.21 6.42 25.79
N LEU A 73 2.36 5.51 24.81
CA LEU A 73 3.43 5.52 23.81
C LEU A 73 2.88 5.93 22.43
N ARG A 74 3.72 6.57 21.62
CA ARG A 74 3.35 6.95 20.25
C ARG A 74 4.36 6.45 19.24
N MET A 75 3.91 5.54 18.38
CA MET A 75 4.69 5.04 17.27
C MET A 75 4.24 5.68 15.97
N ARG A 76 4.92 6.78 15.59
CA ARG A 76 4.58 7.57 14.40
C ARG A 76 4.43 6.75 13.12
N ALA A 77 5.27 5.73 12.94
CA ALA A 77 5.19 4.87 11.75
C ALA A 77 3.95 3.97 11.73
N VAL A 78 3.53 3.44 12.89
CA VAL A 78 2.27 2.68 13.04
C VAL A 78 1.08 3.61 12.83
N GLU A 79 1.09 4.80 13.44
CA GLU A 79 0.02 5.80 13.27
C GLU A 79 -0.15 6.20 11.80
N ARG A 80 0.94 6.50 11.10
CA ARG A 80 0.92 6.85 9.66
C ARG A 80 0.36 5.71 8.81
N PHE A 81 0.69 4.46 9.13
CA PHE A 81 0.13 3.31 8.43
C PHE A 81 -1.38 3.20 8.68
N GLN A 82 -1.83 3.27 9.93
CA GLN A 82 -3.25 3.17 10.28
C GLN A 82 -4.10 4.32 9.68
N ILE A 83 -3.54 5.53 9.60
CA ILE A 83 -4.19 6.66 8.93
C ILE A 83 -4.35 6.35 7.43
N ALA A 84 -3.29 5.89 6.77
CA ALA A 84 -3.34 5.53 5.36
C ALA A 84 -4.34 4.40 5.10
N GLU A 85 -4.33 3.36 5.94
CA GLU A 85 -5.30 2.25 5.86
C GLU A 85 -6.74 2.75 5.96
N ARG A 86 -7.04 3.66 6.90
CA ARG A 86 -8.37 4.27 7.03
C ARG A 86 -8.79 5.07 5.79
N ILE A 87 -7.86 5.81 5.18
CA ILE A 87 -8.13 6.57 3.94
C ILE A 87 -8.49 5.61 2.81
N ILE A 88 -7.69 4.56 2.59
CA ILE A 88 -7.93 3.54 1.56
C ILE A 88 -9.25 2.81 1.80
N LYS A 89 -9.49 2.34 3.02
CA LYS A 89 -10.74 1.67 3.38
C LYS A 89 -11.97 2.54 3.12
N LYS A 90 -11.90 3.82 3.51
CA LYS A 90 -12.97 4.77 3.25
C LYS A 90 -13.17 5.01 1.75
N LYS A 91 -12.10 5.19 0.99
CA LYS A 91 -12.16 5.44 -0.46
C LYS A 91 -12.81 4.29 -1.22
N HIS A 92 -12.48 3.05 -0.85
CA HIS A 92 -12.94 1.84 -1.54
C HIS A 92 -14.07 1.09 -0.82
N HIS A 93 -14.73 1.73 0.16
CA HIS A 93 -15.86 1.16 0.92
C HIS A 93 -15.56 -0.21 1.56
N LEU A 94 -14.35 -0.38 2.10
CA LEU A 94 -13.89 -1.60 2.77
C LEU A 94 -14.09 -1.50 4.29
N ASN A 95 -14.47 -2.62 4.92
CA ASN A 95 -14.68 -2.73 6.37
C ASN A 95 -13.37 -2.97 7.15
#